data_AF-A0A4Q3VXH0-F1
#
_entry.id   AF-A0A4Q3VXH0-F1
#
_cell.length_a   1.000
_cell.length_b   1.000
_cell.length_c   1.000
_cell.angle_alpha   90.00
_cell.angle_beta   90.00
_cell.angle_gamma   90.00
#
_symmetry.space_group_name_H-M   'P 1'
#
loop_
_entity.id
_entity.type
_entity.pdbx_description
1 polymer ?
#
loop_
_entity_poly.entity_id
_entity_poly.type
_entity_poly.pdbx_seq_one_letter_code
_entity_poly.pdbx_strand_id
1 'polypeptide(L)' 'MNEFYADTGIPTDFVYTAKLFYAVADLARKQFFPQNSDLLVIHSGGLQGNRSLAKGSLIF' A
#
# COMPACT_ATOMS: atom_id res chain seq x y z
N MET A 1 -0.78 4.47 3.74
CA MET A 1 -1.41 3.43 4.59
C MET A 1 -2.87 3.77 4.84
N ASN A 2 -3.20 4.83 5.60
CA ASN A 2 -4.61 5.17 5.89
C ASN A 2 -5.41 5.53 4.64
N GLU A 3 -4.86 6.33 3.73
CA GLU A 3 -5.50 6.65 2.43
C GLU A 3 -5.78 5.37 1.63
N PHE A 4 -4.76 4.54 1.41
CA PHE A 4 -4.92 3.26 0.73
C PHE A 4 -5.97 2.34 1.39
N TYR A 5 -6.02 2.30 2.72
CA TYR A 5 -7.05 1.55 3.44
C TYR A 5 -8.45 2.15 3.27
N ALA A 6 -8.58 3.48 3.31
CA ALA A 6 -9.86 4.16 3.09
C ALA A 6 -10.41 3.88 1.68
N ASP A 7 -9.54 3.81 0.69
CA ASP A 7 -9.93 3.60 -0.71
C ASP A 7 -10.22 2.12 -1.04
N THR A 8 -9.54 1.17 -0.39
CA THR A 8 -9.54 -0.25 -0.80
C THR A 8 -10.02 -1.23 0.28
N GLY A 9 -10.02 -0.83 1.55
CA GLY A 9 -10.24 -1.72 2.70
C GLY A 9 -9.09 -2.69 3.01
N ILE A 10 -7.95 -2.59 2.31
CA ILE A 10 -6.82 -3.52 2.47
C ILE A 10 -5.78 -2.91 3.43
N PRO A 11 -5.53 -3.53 4.60
CA PRO A 11 -4.50 -3.06 5.53
C PRO A 11 -3.10 -3.34 4.95
N THR A 12 -2.15 -2.44 5.20
CA THR A 12 -0.75 -2.57 4.76
C THR A 12 0.20 -2.38 5.95
N ASP A 13 1.40 -2.92 5.84
CA ASP A 13 2.47 -2.74 6.81
C ASP A 13 3.39 -1.56 6.44
N PHE A 14 3.93 -0.87 7.45
CA PHE A 14 4.76 0.33 7.21
C PHE A 14 6.17 0.02 6.65
N VAL A 15 6.65 -1.23 6.73
CA VAL A 15 8.01 -1.60 6.33
C VAL A 15 8.07 -1.93 4.85
N TYR A 16 7.10 -2.68 4.32
CA TYR A 16 7.13 -3.23 2.96
C TYR A 16 5.91 -2.84 2.12
N THR A 17 4.72 -3.36 2.45
CA THR A 17 3.56 -3.29 1.55
C THR A 17 3.02 -1.88 1.38
N ALA A 18 3.10 -1.02 2.41
CA ALA A 18 2.76 0.40 2.25
C ALA A 18 3.65 1.12 1.22
N LYS A 19 4.95 0.79 1.20
CA LYS A 19 5.90 1.37 0.24
C LYS A 19 5.64 0.83 -1.17
N LEU A 20 5.33 -0.45 -1.28
CA LEU A 20 4.96 -1.08 -2.55
C LEU A 20 3.75 -0.38 -3.18
N PHE A 21 2.64 -0.27 -2.45
CA PHE A 21 1.43 0.37 -3.00
C PHE A 21 1.60 1.86 -3.24
N TYR A 22 2.38 2.56 -2.39
CA TYR A 22 2.75 3.95 -2.65
C TYR A 22 3.50 4.10 -3.98
N ALA A 23 4.53 3.28 -4.21
CA ALA A 23 5.33 3.34 -5.42
C ALA A 23 4.53 2.95 -6.67
N VAL A 24 3.69 1.91 -6.60
CA VAL A 24 2.81 1.52 -7.71
C VAL A 24 1.88 2.66 -8.10
N ALA A 25 1.23 3.30 -7.12
CA ALA A 25 0.34 4.44 -7.38
C ALA A 25 1.10 5.63 -8.00
N ASP A 26 2.31 5.93 -7.49
CA ASP A 26 3.16 6.99 -8.05
C ASP A 26 3.60 6.70 -9.49
N LEU A 27 4.04 5.47 -9.78
CA LEU A 27 4.45 5.04 -11.13
C LEU A 27 3.27 5.04 -12.11
N ALA A 28 2.07 4.64 -11.67
CA ALA A 28 0.87 4.72 -12.49
C ALA A 28 0.52 6.17 -12.87
N ARG A 29 0.59 7.12 -11.92
CA ARG A 29 0.38 8.56 -12.20
C ARG A 29 1.42 9.13 -13.16
N LYS A 30 2.64 8.61 -13.13
CA LYS A 30 3.74 9.00 -14.03
C LYS A 30 3.68 8.33 -15.40
N GLN A 31 2.61 7.58 -15.70
CA GLN A 31 2.45 6.83 -16.95
C GLN A 31 3.65 5.90 -17.24
N PHE A 32 4.25 5.33 -16.18
CA PHE A 32 5.41 4.44 -16.31
C PHE A 32 5.04 3.10 -16.95
N PHE A 33 3.85 2.59 -16.65
CA PHE A 33 3.35 1.33 -17.21
C PHE A 33 2.67 1.54 -18.55
N PRO A 34 2.72 0.55 -19.47
CA PRO A 34 2.00 0.63 -20.75
C PRO A 34 0.50 0.90 -20.54
N GLN A 35 -0.05 1.80 -21.35
CA GLN A 35 -1.48 2.09 -21.32
C GLN A 35 -2.31 0.82 -21.57
N ASN A 36 -3.42 0.67 -20.84
CA ASN A 36 -4.33 -0.47 -20.93
C ASN A 36 -3.68 -1.82 -20.55
N SER A 37 -2.62 -1.82 -19.74
CA SER A 37 -2.06 -3.04 -19.16
C SER A 37 -2.72 -3.36 -17.81
N ASP A 38 -2.84 -4.65 -17.50
CA ASP A 38 -3.24 -5.13 -16.18
C ASP A 38 -2.02 -5.31 -15.28
N LEU A 39 -2.11 -4.85 -14.03
CA LEU A 39 -1.05 -4.98 -13.04
C LEU A 39 -1.42 -5.99 -11.95
N LEU A 40 -0.59 -7.02 -11.78
CA LEU A 40 -0.64 -7.89 -10.60
C LEU A 40 0.35 -7.37 -9.55
N VAL A 41 -0.18 -6.93 -8.41
CA VAL A 41 0.62 -6.48 -7.26
C VAL A 41 0.48 -7.47 -6.11
N ILE A 42 1.59 -8.00 -5.60
CA ILE A 42 1.59 -9.01 -4.55
C ILE A 42 1.66 -8.35 -3.17
N HIS A 43 0.57 -8.44 -2.41
CA HIS A 43 0.54 -8.05 -1.01
C HIS A 43 1.17 -9.16 -0.14
N SER A 44 2.47 -9.07 0.14
CA SER A 44 3.24 -10.12 0.83
C SER A 44 2.96 -10.29 2.34
N GLY A 45 2.12 -9.44 2.94
CA GLY A 45 1.72 -9.53 4.35
C GLY A 45 2.46 -8.50 5.21
N GLY A 46 3.00 -8.91 6.36
CA GLY A 46 3.84 -8.05 7.21
C GLY A 46 3.12 -7.23 8.29
N LEU A 47 1.78 -7.32 8.38
CA LEU A 47 0.95 -6.50 9.27
C LEU A 47 1.37 -6.53 10.74
N GLN A 48 2.02 -7.61 11.19
CA GLN A 48 2.59 -7.71 12.54
C GLN A 48 3.57 -6.58 12.86
N GLY A 49 4.24 -6.01 11.85
CA GLY A 49 5.15 -4.88 12.00
C GLY A 49 4.43 -3.65 12.57
N ASN A 50 3.16 -3.44 12.22
CA ASN A 50 2.39 -2.27 12.67
C ASN A 50 2.21 -2.21 14.19
N ARG A 51 2.43 -3.30 14.93
CA ARG A 51 2.39 -3.31 16.40
C ARG A 51 3.47 -2.44 17.05
N SER A 52 4.52 -2.04 16.32
CA SER A 52 5.52 -1.10 16.81
C SER A 52 5.09 0.37 16.71
N LEU A 53 4.00 0.67 15.99
CA LEU A 53 3.49 2.03 15.84
C LEU A 53 2.71 2.46 17.09
N ALA A 54 2.63 3.78 17.30
CA ALA A 54 1.83 4.33 18.39
C ALA A 54 0.34 4.00 18.19
N LYS A 55 -0.38 3.84 19.30
CA LYS A 55 -1.83 3.61 19.25
C LYS A 55 -2.52 4.78 18.53
N GLY A 56 -3.41 4.47 17.59
CA GLY A 56 -4.14 5.46 16.80
C GLY A 56 -3.38 5.98 15.57
N SER A 57 -2.18 5.47 15.26
CA SER A 57 -1.48 5.82 14.00
C SER A 57 -2.19 5.30 12.76
N LEU A 58 -2.86 4.15 12.86
CA LEU A 58 -3.60 3.51 11.78
C LEU A 58 -5.10 3.56 12.08
N ILE A 59 -5.90 3.74 11.03
CA ILE A 59 -7.38 3.77 11.12
C ILE A 59 -8.01 2.37 11.10
N PHE A 60 -7.18 1.33 11.13
CA PHE A 60 -7.52 -0.09 11.10
C PHE A 60 -6.69 -0.87 12.13
#